data_AF-A0A520PXR6-F1
#
_entry.id   AF-A0A520PXR6-F1
#
_cell.length_a   1.000
_cell.length_b   1.000
_cell.length_c   1.000
_cell.angle_alpha   90.00
_cell.angle_beta   90.00
_cell.angle_gamma   90.00
#
_symmetry.space_group_name_H-M   'P 1'
#
loop_
_entity.id
_entity.type
_entity.pdbx_description
1 polymer ?
#
loop_
_entity_poly.entity_id
_entity_poly.type
_entity_poly.pdbx_seq_one_letter_code
_entity_poly.pdbx_strand_id
1 'polypeptide(L)' 'MRLALLLCLCCAALGGCVSVAPYEREYLANPAMNVELEEGEGEFQAHVFDSREGATGGTGSTGGGCGCN' A
#
# COMPACT_ATOMS: atom_id res chain seq x y z
N MET A 1 -13.90 -6.12 -34.30
CA MET A 1 -14.42 -5.20 -33.27
C MET A 1 -14.06 -5.64 -31.84
N ARG A 2 -14.32 -6.90 -31.45
CA ARG A 2 -13.95 -7.42 -30.12
C ARG A 2 -12.45 -7.34 -29.78
N LEU A 3 -11.57 -7.67 -30.73
CA LEU A 3 -10.12 -7.62 -30.53
C LEU A 3 -9.60 -6.20 -30.27
N ALA A 4 -10.15 -5.21 -30.99
CA ALA A 4 -9.78 -3.80 -30.83
C ALA A 4 -10.20 -3.25 -29.46
N LEU A 5 -11.38 -3.65 -28.96
CA LEU A 5 -11.86 -3.29 -27.63
C LEU A 5 -10.95 -3.84 -26.52
N LEU A 6 -10.55 -5.12 -26.64
CA LEU A 6 -9.63 -5.76 -25.69
C LEU A 6 -8.24 -5.12 -25.69
N LEU A 7 -7.73 -4.76 -26.88
CA LEU A 7 -6.44 -4.08 -27.01
C LEU A 7 -6.46 -2.70 -26.34
N CYS A 8 -7.56 -1.95 -26.54
CA CYS A 8 -7.75 -0.63 -25.94
C CYS A 8 -7.83 -0.71 -24.40
N LEU A 9 -8.54 -1.71 -23.88
CA LEU A 9 -8.65 -1.96 -22.44
C LEU A 9 -7.30 -2.36 -21.82
N CYS A 10 -6.52 -3.18 -22.53
CA CYS A 10 -5.19 -3.58 -22.10
C CYS A 10 -4.25 -2.35 -22.01
N CYS A 11 -4.22 -1.51 -23.04
CA CYS A 11 -3.44 -0.26 -23.05
C CYS A 11 -3.80 0.69 -21.90
N ALA A 12 -5.09 0.81 -21.55
CA ALA A 12 -5.53 1.66 -20.44
C ALA A 12 -5.05 1.15 -19.07
N ALA A 13 -4.84 -0.16 -18.91
CA ALA A 13 -4.40 -0.76 -17.64
C ALA A 13 -2.90 -0.52 -17.35
N LEU A 14 -2.09 -0.13 -18.34
CA LEU A 14 -0.65 0.09 -18.16
C LEU A 14 -0.30 1.53 -17.69
N GLY A 15 -1.28 2.43 -17.58
CA GLY A 15 -1.07 3.86 -17.32
C GLY A 15 -0.77 4.29 -15.87
N GLY A 16 -0.49 3.35 -14.95
CA GLY A 16 -0.40 3.66 -13.51
C GLY A 16 0.99 4.05 -13.00
N CYS A 17 2.06 3.78 -13.75
CA CYS A 17 3.43 4.03 -13.29
C CYS A 17 3.88 5.44 -13.69
N VAL A 18 3.80 6.40 -12.76
CA VAL A 18 4.34 7.75 -12.92
C VAL A 18 5.37 8.03 -11.83
N SER A 19 6.52 8.60 -12.22
CA SER A 19 7.51 9.07 -11.26
C SER A 19 7.07 10.44 -10.74
N VAL A 20 6.69 10.51 -9.47
CA VAL A 20 6.35 11.75 -8.78
C VAL A 20 7.58 12.41 -8.17
N ALA A 21 7.59 13.73 -8.11
CA ALA A 21 8.68 14.46 -7.48
C ALA A 21 8.68 14.19 -5.95
N PRO A 22 9.85 14.25 -5.28
CA PRO A 22 9.95 13.90 -3.85
C PRO A 22 8.99 14.68 -2.94
N TYR A 23 8.74 15.95 -3.23
CA TYR A 23 7.82 16.80 -2.46
C TYR A 23 6.35 16.41 -2.64
N GLU A 24 5.95 15.84 -3.78
CA GLU A 24 4.57 15.40 -4.01
C GLU A 24 4.21 14.15 -3.20
N ARG A 25 5.22 13.45 -2.66
CA ARG A 25 5.03 12.27 -1.80
C ARG A 25 4.46 12.61 -0.44
N GLU A 26 4.52 13.87 0.00
CA GLU A 26 3.92 14.30 1.27
C GLU A 26 2.41 14.06 1.30
N TYR A 27 1.73 14.20 0.16
CA TYR A 27 0.30 13.94 0.02
C TYR A 27 -0.04 12.44 0.06
N LEU A 28 0.94 11.58 -0.21
CA LEU A 28 0.81 10.12 -0.21
C LEU A 28 1.17 9.50 1.15
N ALA A 29 1.80 10.26 2.05
CA ALA A 29 2.29 9.81 3.35
C ALA A 29 1.77 10.69 4.49
N ASN A 30 0.48 10.99 4.50
CA ASN A 30 -0.16 11.75 5.58
C ASN A 30 0.02 11.01 6.92
N PRO A 31 0.51 11.67 7.99
CA PRO A 31 0.66 11.06 9.31
C PRO A 31 -0.60 10.38 9.86
N ALA A 32 -1.79 10.85 9.47
CA ALA A 32 -3.06 10.23 9.86
C ALA A 32 -3.31 8.84 9.22
N MET A 33 -2.53 8.45 8.20
CA MET A 33 -2.56 7.12 7.60
C MET A 33 -1.55 6.17 8.26
N ASN A 34 -0.80 6.62 9.27
CA ASN A 34 0.04 5.74 10.06
C ASN A 34 -0.84 4.81 10.91
N VAL A 35 -0.72 3.50 10.67
CA VAL A 35 -1.44 2.44 11.39
C VAL A 35 -0.79 2.08 12.74
N GLU A 36 0.45 2.52 12.98
CA GLU A 36 1.18 2.35 14.22
C GLU A 36 1.46 3.73 14.83
N LEU A 37 0.43 4.31 15.43
CA LEU A 37 0.53 5.62 16.10
C LEU A 37 1.19 5.48 17.47
N GLU A 38 0.90 4.39 18.17
CA GLU A 38 1.40 4.11 19.52
C GLU A 38 2.43 2.97 19.51
N GLU A 39 3.45 3.08 20.37
CA GLU A 39 4.47 2.04 20.50
C GLU A 39 3.83 0.70 20.90
N GLY A 40 4.12 -0.35 20.12
CA GLY A 40 3.64 -1.71 20.38
C GLY A 40 2.23 -2.03 19.86
N GLU A 41 1.49 -1.08 19.29
CA GLU A 41 0.15 -1.33 18.72
C GLU A 41 0.21 -2.34 17.57
N GLY A 42 1.18 -2.20 16.66
CA GLY A 42 1.32 -3.12 15.53
C GLY A 42 1.70 -4.54 15.94
N GLU A 43 2.55 -4.70 16.95
CA GLU A 43 2.90 -6.04 17.48
C GLU A 43 1.67 -6.71 18.12
N PHE A 44 0.88 -5.95 18.88
CA PHE A 44 -0.37 -6.45 19.46
C PHE A 44 -1.37 -6.87 18.37
N GLN A 45 -1.59 -6.03 17.36
CA GLN A 45 -2.49 -6.36 16.26
C GLN A 45 -2.00 -7.59 15.48
N ALA A 46 -0.70 -7.66 15.19
CA ALA A 46 -0.10 -8.80 14.51
C ALA A 46 -0.33 -10.10 15.28
N HIS A 47 -0.13 -10.10 16.61
CA HIS A 47 -0.41 -11.27 17.45
C HIS A 47 -1.87 -11.72 17.38
N VAL A 48 -2.82 -10.77 17.35
CA VAL A 48 -4.25 -11.06 17.23
C VAL A 48 -4.59 -11.66 15.86
N PHE A 49 -4.03 -11.12 14.77
CA PHE A 49 -4.23 -11.64 13.43
C PHE A 49 -3.63 -13.03 13.28
N ASP A 50 -2.39 -13.22 13.71
CA ASP A 50 -1.71 -14.52 13.62
C ASP A 50 -2.48 -15.62 14.36
N SER A 51 -2.99 -15.28 15.55
CA SER A 51 -3.78 -16.20 16.37
C SER A 51 -5.14 -16.54 15.75
N ARG A 52 -5.75 -15.60 15.03
CA ARG A 52 -7.06 -15.78 14.39
C ARG A 52 -6.97 -16.53 13.07
N GLU A 53 -5.92 -16.28 12.31
CA GLU A 53 -5.74 -16.82 10.97
C GLU A 53 -4.97 -18.15 10.99
N GLY A 54 -4.30 -18.48 12.10
CA GLY A 54 -3.49 -19.68 12.21
C GLY A 54 -2.28 -19.66 11.28
N ALA A 55 -1.89 -18.48 10.83
CA ALA A 55 -0.75 -18.20 9.98
C ALA A 55 0.07 -17.08 10.62
N THR A 56 1.34 -16.95 10.25
CA THR A 56 2.22 -15.90 10.79
C THR A 56 2.75 -15.04 9.66
N GLY A 57 2.72 -13.73 9.84
CA GLY A 57 3.27 -12.76 8.90
C GLY A 57 2.25 -12.20 7.90
N GLY A 58 2.70 -11.30 7.02
CA GLY A 58 1.80 -10.51 6.15
C GLY A 58 1.24 -9.26 6.83
N THR A 59 1.64 -9.01 8.07
CA THR A 59 1.33 -7.79 8.83
C THR A 59 2.35 -6.71 8.48
N GLY A 60 1.89 -5.46 8.40
CA GLY A 60 2.71 -4.33 7.97
C GLY A 60 2.72 -4.12 6.45
N SER A 61 2.63 -2.86 6.04
CA SER A 61 2.79 -2.41 4.66
C SER A 61 3.88 -1.35 4.64
N THR A 62 4.80 -1.38 3.69
CA THR A 62 5.81 -0.33 3.48
C THR A 62 5.20 1.04 3.11
N GLY A 63 3.87 1.14 3.02
CA GLY A 63 3.15 2.29 2.48
C GLY A 63 2.65 3.35 3.48
N GLY A 64 3.18 3.44 4.70
CA GLY A 64 2.67 4.36 5.74
C GLY A 64 3.65 5.38 6.32
N GLY A 65 4.90 5.42 5.87
CA GLY A 65 5.93 6.37 6.34
C GLY A 65 6.31 7.43 5.30
N CYS A 66 7.26 8.33 5.60
CA CYS A 66 7.70 9.47 4.75
C CYS A 66 8.15 9.13 3.31
N GLY A 67 7.99 7.90 2.83
CA GLY A 67 8.43 7.48 1.49
C GLY A 67 9.95 7.56 1.32
N CYS A 68 10.68 7.67 2.42
CA CYS A 68 12.11 7.61 2.46
C CYS A 68 12.50 6.13 2.35
N ASN A 69 12.85 5.70 1.13
CA ASN A 69 13.63 4.47 0.95
C ASN A 69 14.89 4.55 1.81
#